data_AF-A0A3L8D9Q6-F1
#
_entry.id   AF-A0A3L8D9Q6-F1
#
_cell.length_a   1.000
_cell.length_b   1.000
_cell.length_c   1.000
_cell.angle_alpha   90.00
_cell.angle_beta   90.00
_cell.angle_gamma   90.00
#
_symmetry.space_group_name_H-M   'P 1'
#
loop_
_entity.id
_entity.type
_entity.pdbx_description
1 polymer ?
#
loop_
_entity_poly.entity_id
_entity_poly.type
_entity_poly.pdbx_seq_one_letter_code
_entity_poly.pdbx_strand_id
1 'polypeptide(L)' 'MSQIILIFNLPDAAYAINSQRLKSTWLLKIKSAEALTNSNTIAINSSSWFKLPEYERVPYLMQAIKLKCEDLSVSEL' A
#
# COMPACT_ATOMS: atom_id res chain seq x y z
N MET A 1 -0.18 -20.94 7.20
CA MET A 1 0.95 -20.29 6.52
C MET A 1 1.05 -18.86 7.04
N SER A 2 2.26 -18.33 7.28
CA SER A 2 2.44 -16.95 7.71
C SER A 2 2.44 -16.03 6.48
N GLN A 3 1.59 -15.00 6.48
CA GLN A 3 1.51 -14.04 5.38
C GLN A 3 2.45 -12.87 5.66
N ILE A 4 3.40 -12.62 4.76
CA ILE A 4 4.30 -11.47 4.85
C ILE A 4 3.64 -10.28 4.13
N ILE A 5 3.57 -9.14 4.82
CA ILE A 5 3.05 -7.88 4.26
C ILE A 5 4.17 -6.84 4.32
N LEU A 6 4.47 -6.24 3.17
CA LEU A 6 5.42 -5.14 3.03
C LEU A 6 4.67 -3.81 2.95
N ILE A 7 4.99 -2.90 3.86
CA ILE A 7 4.41 -1.56 3.89
C ILE A 7 5.45 -0.57 3.36
N PHE A 8 5.15 0.04 2.21
CA PHE A 8 5.96 1.07 1.59
C PHE A 8 5.42 2.45 1.97
N ASN A 9 6.17 3.19 2.78
CA ASN A 9 5.90 4.60 3.04
C ASN A 9 6.56 5.46 1.96
N LEU A 10 5.76 6.08 1.10
CA LEU A 10 6.22 6.75 -0.11
C LEU A 10 6.00 8.27 -0.05
N PRO A 11 6.96 9.07 -0.53
CA PRO A 11 6.81 10.52 -0.56
C PRO A 11 5.77 10.95 -1.60
N ASP A 12 5.29 12.20 -1.49
CA ASP A 12 4.32 12.79 -2.43
C ASP A 12 4.78 12.73 -3.90
N ALA A 13 6.09 12.76 -4.15
CA ALA A 13 6.65 12.63 -5.49
C ALA A 13 6.25 11.31 -6.19
N ALA A 14 5.89 10.27 -5.42
CA ALA A 14 5.43 8.99 -5.94
C ALA A 14 3.98 9.02 -6.45
N TYR A 15 3.22 10.06 -6.12
CA TYR A 15 1.80 10.19 -6.43
C TYR A 15 1.54 11.29 -7.45
N ALA A 16 0.50 11.12 -8.27
CA ALA A 16 0.01 12.16 -9.16
C ALA A 16 -0.77 13.20 -8.35
N ILE A 17 -0.46 14.49 -8.52
CA ILE A 17 -1.02 15.57 -7.68
C ILE A 17 -2.55 15.62 -7.77
N ASN A 18 -3.10 15.42 -8.97
CA ASN A 18 -4.53 15.57 -9.25
C ASN A 18 -5.40 14.41 -8.74
N SER A 19 -4.86 13.19 -8.71
CA SER A 19 -5.63 11.98 -8.43
C SER A 19 -5.15 11.23 -7.20
N GLN A 20 -4.00 11.62 -6.65
CA GLN A 20 -3.32 10.91 -5.55
C GLN A 20 -3.09 9.42 -5.85
N ARG A 21 -3.04 9.05 -7.14
CA ARG A 21 -2.73 7.69 -7.58
C ARG A 21 -1.23 7.52 -7.74
N LEU A 22 -0.75 6.33 -7.44
CA LEU A 22 0.65 5.98 -7.56
C LEU A 22 1.10 6.07 -9.02
N LYS A 23 2.21 6.76 -9.29
CA LYS A 23 2.81 6.86 -10.63
C LYS A 23 3.31 5.48 -11.08
N SER A 24 3.28 5.24 -12.39
CA SER A 24 3.61 3.94 -12.99
C SER A 24 5.01 3.43 -12.64
N THR A 25 6.00 4.32 -12.58
CA THR A 25 7.38 3.96 -12.22
C THR A 25 7.51 3.45 -10.79
N TRP A 26 6.73 4.01 -9.86
CA TRP A 26 6.68 3.55 -8.47
C TRP A 26 5.87 2.27 -8.35
N LEU A 27 4.75 2.16 -9.06
CA LEU A 27 3.95 0.94 -9.10
C LEU A 27 4.76 -0.26 -9.60
N LEU A 28 5.57 -0.06 -10.65
CA LEU A 28 6.44 -1.11 -11.18
C LEU A 28 7.43 -1.60 -10.13
N LYS A 29 8.11 -0.69 -9.42
CA LYS A 29 9.06 -1.03 -8.35
C LYS A 29 8.42 -1.86 -7.25
N ILE A 30 7.21 -1.49 -6.83
CA ILE A 30 6.46 -2.20 -5.79
C ILE A 30 6.08 -3.60 -6.27
N LYS A 31 5.54 -3.71 -7.49
CA LYS A 31 5.20 -5.02 -8.08
C LYS A 31 6.42 -5.94 -8.25
N SER A 32 7.57 -5.37 -8.63
CA SER A 32 8.82 -6.13 -8.70
C SER A 32 9.25 -6.64 -7.31
N ALA A 33 9.11 -5.82 -6.26
CA ALA A 33 9.40 -6.25 -4.90
C ALA A 33 8.42 -7.35 -4.43
N GLU A 34 7.11 -7.15 -4.64
CA GLU A 34 6.04 -8.12 -4.36
C GLU A 34 6.34 -9.50 -4.95
N ALA A 35 6.73 -9.54 -6.23
CA ALA A 35 7.09 -10.77 -6.94
C ALA A 35 8.37 -11.42 -6.40
N LEU A 36 9.37 -10.63 -6.00
CA LEU A 36 10.65 -11.14 -5.50
C LEU A 36 10.52 -11.77 -4.10
N THR A 37 9.72 -11.15 -3.22
CA THR A 37 9.57 -11.60 -1.83
C THR A 37 8.36 -12.50 -1.61
N ASN A 38 7.54 -12.72 -2.64
CA ASN A 38 6.29 -13.46 -2.58
C ASN A 38 5.40 -13.00 -1.42
N SER A 39 5.22 -11.68 -1.32
CA SER A 39 4.59 -11.01 -0.17
C SER A 39 3.64 -9.93 -0.63
N ASN A 40 2.55 -9.70 0.09
CA ASN A 40 1.62 -8.63 -0.25
C ASN A 40 2.23 -7.26 0.02
N THR A 41 1.96 -6.31 -0.86
CA THR A 41 2.49 -4.95 -0.73
C THR A 41 1.40 -3.91 -0.55
N ILE A 42 1.65 -2.94 0.34
CA ILE A 42 0.75 -1.82 0.61
C ILE A 42 1.56 -0.54 0.49
N ALA A 43 1.08 0.39 -0.33
CA ALA A 43 1.70 1.70 -0.51
C ALA A 43 0.93 2.75 0.27
N ILE A 44 1.62 3.52 1.11
CA ILE A 44 1.06 4.60 1.91
C ILE A 44 1.73 5.91 1.50
N ASN A 45 0.92 6.94 1.26
CA ASN A 45 1.45 8.29 1.08
C ASN A 45 1.86 8.85 2.44
N SER A 46 3.14 9.19 2.59
CA SER A 46 3.70 9.79 3.80
C SER A 46 2.95 11.06 4.22
N SER A 47 2.62 11.94 3.29
CA SER A 47 1.96 13.21 3.61
C SER A 47 0.54 12.98 4.14
N SER A 48 -0.19 12.04 3.54
CA SER A 48 -1.52 11.63 4.03
C SER A 48 -1.40 11.04 5.43
N TRP A 49 -0.42 10.15 5.66
CA TRP A 49 -0.19 9.52 6.96
C TRP A 49 0.10 10.53 8.08
N PHE A 50 0.98 11.49 7.83
CA PHE A 50 1.36 12.50 8.83
C PHE A 50 0.24 13.51 9.12
N LYS A 51 -0.65 13.77 8.15
CA LYS A 51 -1.83 14.63 8.34
C LYS A 51 -2.92 14.00 9.20
N LEU A 52 -2.93 12.67 9.33
CA LEU A 52 -3.90 11.98 10.17
C LEU A 52 -3.62 12.21 11.65
N PRO A 53 -4.67 12.42 12.47
CA PRO A 53 -4.57 12.35 13.92
C PRO A 53 -4.01 10.99 14.36
N GLU A 54 -3.29 10.97 15.48
CA GLU A 54 -2.60 9.78 15.96
C GLU A 54 -3.53 8.57 16.14
N TYR A 55 -4.75 8.81 16.62
CA TYR A 55 -5.76 7.77 16.84
C TYR A 55 -6.34 7.18 15.53
N GLU A 56 -6.18 7.85 14.38
CA GLU A 56 -6.70 7.39 13.08
C GLU A 56 -5.66 6.62 12.26
N ARG A 57 -4.37 6.78 12.57
CA ARG A 57 -3.27 6.17 11.81
C ARG A 57 -3.36 4.65 11.77
N VAL A 58 -3.60 4.02 12.92
CA VAL A 58 -3.73 2.56 13.01
C VAL A 58 -4.96 2.05 12.24
N PRO A 59 -6.18 2.60 12.45
CA PRO A 59 -7.35 2.24 11.63
C PRO A 59 -7.13 2.42 10.13
N TYR A 60 -6.49 3.51 9.71
CA TYR A 60 -6.17 3.77 8.31
C TYR A 60 -5.27 2.68 7.71
N LEU A 61 -4.21 2.29 8.42
CA LEU A 61 -3.33 1.20 8.00
C LEU A 61 -4.08 -0.14 7.93
N MET A 62 -4.87 -0.45 8.96
CA MET A 62 -5.65 -1.68 9.02
C MET A 62 -6.65 -1.78 7.86
N GLN A 63 -7.30 -0.67 7.50
CA GLN A 63 -8.21 -0.63 6.36
C GLN A 63 -7.46 -0.88 5.05
N ALA A 64 -6.28 -0.27 4.85
CA ALA A 64 -5.46 -0.51 3.68
C ALA A 64 -5.00 -1.97 3.56
N ILE A 65 -4.65 -2.60 4.69
CA ILE A 65 -4.33 -4.04 4.76
C ILE A 65 -5.55 -4.87 4.38
N LYS A 66 -6.70 -4.60 4.99
CA LYS A 66 -7.93 -5.36 4.78
C LYS A 66 -8.35 -5.35 3.31
N LEU A 67 -8.38 -4.17 2.68
CA LEU A 67 -8.73 -4.03 1.26
C LEU A 67 -7.81 -4.86 0.35
N LYS A 68 -6.49 -4.82 0.61
CA LYS A 68 -5.51 -5.53 -0.19
C LYS A 68 -5.58 -7.05 -0.01
N CYS A 69 -5.90 -7.52 1.20
CA CYS A 69 -6.07 -8.94 1.50
C CYS A 69 -7.41 -9.49 1.00
N GLU A 70 -8.50 -8.71 1.05
CA GLU A 70 -9.81 -9.12 0.52
C GLU A 70 -9.80 -9.26 -1.00
N ASP A 71 -9.16 -8.34 -1.74
CA ASP A 71 -8.98 -8.44 -3.20
C ASP A 71 -8.29 -9.75 -3.65
N LEU A 72 -7.40 -10.30 -2.82
CA LEU A 72 -6.70 -11.56 -3.12
C LEU A 72 -7.59 -12.78 -2.94
N SER A 73 -8.51 -12.76 -1.98
CA SER A 73 -9.44 -13.88 -1.73
C SER A 73 -10.44 -14.10 -2.87
N VAL A 74 -10.69 -13.07 -3.68
CA VAL A 74 -11.59 -13.14 -4.85
C VAL A 74 -10.87 -13.62 -6.11
N SER A 75 -9.53 -13.58 -6.13
CA SER A 75 -8.73 -13.95 -7.31
C SER A 75 -8.39 -15.45 -7.38
N GLU A 76 -8.82 -16.26 -6.40
CA GLU A 76 -8.60 -17.72 -6.33
C GLU A 76 -9.85 -18.56 -6.71
N LEU A 77 -10.89 -17.95 -7.30
CA LEU A 77 -12.09 -18.61 -7.85
C LEU A 77 -12.15 -18.44 -9.38
#